data_AF-A0A0Q4BCN6-F1
#
_entry.id   AF-A0A0Q4BCN6-F1
#
_cell.length_a   1.000
_cell.length_b   1.000
_cell.length_c   1.000
_cell.angle_alpha   90.00
_cell.angle_beta   90.00
_cell.angle_gamma   90.00
#
_symmetry.space_group_name_H-M   'P 1'
#
loop_
_entity.id
_entity.type
_entity.pdbx_description
1 polymer ?
#
loop_
_entity_poly.entity_id
_entity_poly.type
_entity_poly.pdbx_seq_one_letter_code
_entity_poly.pdbx_strand_id
1 'polypeptide(L)'
;MNVMSTAICLGGGEIGRLATQDLLDDGFRVLVVDPREDCLARSLCLCSTDSPDKVLDYGQDQAIFIKGDGIEVLVDVLQRWTPDRVVPAMPGHLAAHLAMAWSIRTYRPLHPFGAPLLKVVDALPNGSVQLLDSVQGVLVASHMPSGMVCREGCSQPSICSVTGKELTSMHQLVDEALAGSVDRRCVMTTFGSRAGAIRGSDVRMMLDTLGEIKEGMTVGIATSCRCHAIVNIFRFGGP
;
A
#
# COMPACT_ATOMS: atom_id res chain seq x y z
N MET A 1 -8.58 9.08 -27.93
CA MET A 1 -8.94 7.77 -27.35
C MET A 1 -8.90 7.95 -25.84
N ASN A 2 -10.00 7.70 -25.13
CA ASN A 2 -9.95 7.67 -23.66
C ASN A 2 -9.05 6.49 -23.26
N VAL A 3 -7.97 6.79 -22.54
CA VAL A 3 -7.12 5.75 -21.96
C VAL A 3 -7.95 5.07 -20.87
N MET A 4 -8.23 3.78 -21.04
CA MET A 4 -9.00 3.01 -20.07
C MET A 4 -8.16 2.74 -18.82
N SER A 5 -8.63 3.23 -17.68
CA SER A 5 -7.93 3.08 -16.39
C SER A 5 -8.02 1.66 -15.85
N THR A 6 -6.92 1.20 -15.27
CA THR A 6 -6.69 -0.16 -14.77
C THR A 6 -6.42 -0.15 -13.27
N ALA A 7 -7.02 -1.08 -12.56
CA ALA A 7 -6.79 -1.24 -11.14
C ALA A 7 -6.49 -2.69 -10.78
N ILE A 8 -5.71 -2.88 -9.71
CA ILE A 8 -5.46 -4.19 -9.13
C ILE A 8 -5.90 -4.17 -7.67
N CYS A 9 -6.75 -5.12 -7.30
CA CYS A 9 -7.18 -5.35 -5.93
C CYS A 9 -6.52 -6.61 -5.38
N LEU A 10 -5.67 -6.46 -4.37
CA LEU A 10 -4.90 -7.55 -3.77
C LEU A 10 -5.56 -8.00 -2.47
N GLY A 11 -6.25 -9.13 -2.52
CA GLY A 11 -7.16 -9.61 -1.49
C GLY A 11 -8.62 -9.47 -1.93
N GLY A 12 -9.39 -10.54 -1.76
CA GLY A 12 -10.80 -10.66 -2.14
C GLY A 12 -11.73 -10.85 -0.95
N GLY A 13 -11.29 -10.53 0.27
CA GLY A 13 -12.16 -10.45 1.45
C GLY A 13 -13.16 -9.28 1.38
N GLU A 14 -13.74 -8.89 2.51
CA GLU A 14 -14.79 -7.85 2.52
C GLU A 14 -14.26 -6.51 2.01
N ILE A 15 -13.08 -6.09 2.47
CA ILE A 15 -12.40 -4.87 1.99
C ILE A 15 -12.16 -4.95 0.48
N GLY A 16 -11.69 -6.10 -0.01
CA GLY A 16 -11.41 -6.29 -1.43
C GLY A 16 -12.66 -6.25 -2.30
N ARG A 17 -13.75 -6.85 -1.84
CA ARG A 17 -15.06 -6.81 -2.52
C ARG A 17 -15.58 -5.38 -2.61
N LEU A 18 -15.54 -4.63 -1.51
CA LEU A 18 -15.94 -3.22 -1.50
C LEU A 18 -15.06 -2.41 -2.44
N ALA A 19 -13.73 -2.52 -2.33
CA ALA A 19 -12.80 -1.81 -3.20
C ALA A 19 -13.03 -2.10 -4.69
N THR A 20 -13.30 -3.36 -5.02
CA THR A 20 -13.57 -3.78 -6.40
C THR A 20 -14.85 -3.12 -6.89
N GLN A 21 -15.91 -3.08 -6.08
CA GLN A 21 -17.14 -2.37 -6.44
C GLN A 21 -16.87 -0.87 -6.68
N ASP A 22 -16.13 -0.18 -5.80
CA ASP A 22 -15.80 1.25 -5.95
C ASP A 22 -15.09 1.52 -7.27
N LEU A 23 -14.11 0.66 -7.60
CA LEU A 23 -13.33 0.80 -8.82
C LEU A 23 -14.18 0.58 -10.06
N LEU A 24 -15.10 -0.40 -10.04
CA LEU A 24 -16.04 -0.63 -11.14
C LEU A 24 -17.00 0.56 -11.28
N ASP A 25 -17.52 1.10 -10.18
CA ASP A 25 -18.38 2.29 -10.20
C ASP A 25 -17.65 3.53 -10.77
N ASP A 26 -16.32 3.59 -10.59
CA ASP A 26 -15.44 4.66 -11.07
C ASP A 26 -14.95 4.49 -12.52
N GLY A 27 -15.40 3.48 -13.27
CA GLY A 27 -15.00 3.32 -14.67
C GLY A 27 -13.78 2.44 -14.92
N PHE A 28 -13.25 1.77 -13.88
CA PHE A 28 -12.03 0.96 -14.00
C PHE A 28 -12.34 -0.45 -14.50
N ARG A 29 -11.36 -1.02 -15.20
CA ARG A 29 -11.23 -2.47 -15.31
C ARG A 29 -10.33 -2.98 -14.19
N VAL A 30 -10.76 -4.05 -13.53
CA VAL A 30 -10.16 -4.49 -12.26
C VAL A 30 -9.64 -5.92 -12.36
N LEU A 31 -8.38 -6.11 -11.95
CA LEU A 31 -7.84 -7.43 -11.67
C LEU A 31 -7.93 -7.69 -10.16
N VAL A 32 -8.72 -8.70 -9.77
CA VAL A 32 -8.79 -9.18 -8.39
C VAL A 32 -7.83 -10.35 -8.22
N VAL A 33 -6.96 -10.27 -7.21
CA VAL A 33 -6.01 -11.33 -6.87
C VAL A 33 -6.31 -11.84 -5.46
N ASP A 34 -6.58 -13.13 -5.30
CA ASP A 34 -6.70 -13.76 -3.98
C ASP A 34 -6.20 -15.21 -4.05
N PRO A 35 -5.56 -15.76 -2.99
CA PRO A 35 -5.18 -17.17 -2.96
C PRO A 35 -6.37 -18.13 -2.94
N ARG A 36 -7.58 -17.65 -2.60
CA ARG A 36 -8.80 -18.44 -2.49
C ARG A 36 -9.76 -18.15 -3.65
N GLU A 37 -10.15 -19.19 -4.37
CA GLU A 37 -11.10 -19.10 -5.49
C GLU A 37 -12.49 -18.66 -5.03
N ASP A 38 -12.87 -18.99 -3.79
CA ASP A 38 -14.18 -18.70 -3.18
C ASP A 38 -14.19 -17.41 -2.34
N CYS A 39 -13.24 -16.49 -2.59
CA CYS A 39 -13.22 -15.20 -1.92
C CYS A 39 -14.47 -14.34 -2.26
N LEU A 40 -14.82 -13.40 -1.39
CA LEU A 40 -16.05 -12.59 -1.52
C LEU A 40 -16.07 -11.74 -2.80
N ALA A 41 -14.92 -11.17 -3.18
CA ALA A 41 -14.77 -10.38 -4.39
C ALA A 41 -14.96 -11.20 -5.68
N ARG A 42 -14.83 -12.53 -5.64
CA ARG A 42 -15.02 -13.42 -6.80
C ARG A 42 -16.39 -13.23 -7.46
N SER A 43 -17.41 -12.92 -6.65
CA SER A 43 -18.79 -12.69 -7.10
C SER A 43 -18.95 -11.49 -8.04
N LEU A 44 -17.99 -10.56 -8.04
CA LEU A 44 -17.96 -9.39 -8.92
C LEU A 44 -17.19 -9.65 -10.23
N CYS A 45 -16.44 -10.75 -10.31
CA CYS A 45 -15.56 -11.05 -11.44
C CYS A 45 -16.26 -11.90 -12.50
N LEU A 46 -16.16 -11.49 -13.77
CA LEU A 46 -16.75 -12.18 -14.92
C LEU A 46 -16.22 -13.61 -15.10
N CYS A 47 -14.92 -13.79 -14.94
CA CYS A 47 -14.23 -15.06 -15.14
C CYS A 47 -12.94 -15.13 -14.33
N SER A 48 -12.35 -16.33 -14.28
CA SER A 48 -10.98 -16.53 -13.79
C SER A 48 -10.00 -16.52 -14.97
N THR A 49 -8.77 -16.09 -14.75
CA THR A 49 -7.67 -16.14 -15.71
C THR A 49 -6.39 -16.63 -15.03
N ASP A 50 -5.45 -17.13 -15.83
CA ASP A 50 -4.08 -17.48 -15.46
C ASP A 50 -3.06 -16.38 -15.80
N SER A 51 -3.48 -15.33 -16.52
CA SER A 51 -2.61 -14.24 -16.94
C SER A 51 -3.18 -12.89 -16.52
N PRO A 52 -2.43 -12.05 -15.78
CA PRO A 52 -2.91 -10.76 -15.35
C PRO A 52 -3.09 -9.77 -16.51
N ASP A 53 -2.42 -9.99 -17.65
CA ASP A 53 -2.53 -9.12 -18.83
C ASP A 53 -3.92 -9.19 -19.47
N LYS A 54 -4.68 -10.27 -19.21
CA LYS A 54 -6.04 -10.42 -19.72
C LYS A 54 -6.95 -9.28 -19.30
N VAL A 55 -6.70 -8.61 -18.16
CA VAL A 55 -7.49 -7.46 -17.73
C VAL A 55 -7.44 -6.31 -18.75
N LEU A 56 -6.36 -6.22 -19.54
CA LEU A 56 -6.18 -5.18 -20.55
C LEU A 56 -7.04 -5.40 -21.81
N ASP A 57 -7.60 -6.60 -21.99
CA ASP A 57 -8.50 -6.96 -23.10
C ASP A 57 -9.96 -6.59 -22.78
N TYR A 58 -10.29 -6.32 -21.52
CA TYR A 58 -11.64 -6.02 -21.06
C TYR A 58 -11.95 -4.52 -21.11
N GLY A 59 -13.25 -4.23 -21.24
CA GLY A 59 -13.82 -2.88 -21.20
C GLY A 59 -13.88 -2.32 -19.80
N GLN A 60 -14.37 -1.07 -19.69
CA GLN A 60 -14.65 -0.43 -18.40
C GLN A 60 -15.70 -1.23 -17.61
N ASP A 61 -15.67 -1.07 -16.29
CA ASP A 61 -16.65 -1.64 -15.35
C ASP A 61 -16.64 -3.18 -15.36
N GLN A 62 -15.51 -3.79 -15.72
CA GLN A 62 -15.32 -5.24 -15.74
C GLN A 62 -14.21 -5.67 -14.79
N ALA A 63 -14.49 -6.67 -13.97
CA ALA A 63 -13.51 -7.33 -13.12
C ALA A 63 -13.21 -8.75 -13.61
N ILE A 64 -11.95 -9.16 -13.53
CA ILE A 64 -11.54 -10.56 -13.69
C ILE A 64 -10.74 -11.02 -12.47
N PHE A 65 -10.72 -12.32 -12.26
CA PHE A 65 -10.09 -12.94 -11.10
C PHE A 65 -8.84 -13.72 -11.49
N ILE A 66 -7.79 -13.63 -10.69
CA ILE A 66 -6.65 -14.55 -10.75
C ILE A 66 -6.41 -15.14 -9.37
N LYS A 67 -6.32 -16.46 -9.31
CA LYS A 67 -5.94 -17.17 -8.10
C LYS A 67 -4.43 -17.10 -7.94
N GLY A 68 -3.95 -16.48 -6.87
CA GLY A 68 -2.51 -16.37 -6.66
C GLY A 68 -2.12 -15.56 -5.44
N ASP A 69 -0.80 -15.50 -5.21
CA ASP A 69 -0.21 -14.59 -4.24
C ASP A 69 -0.23 -13.16 -4.78
N GLY A 70 -0.80 -12.23 -4.00
CA GLY A 70 -0.97 -10.85 -4.42
C GLY A 70 0.34 -10.11 -4.69
N ILE A 71 1.40 -10.42 -3.95
CA ILE A 71 2.71 -9.78 -4.12
C ILE A 71 3.37 -10.28 -5.38
N GLU A 72 3.42 -11.60 -5.60
CA GLU A 72 4.03 -12.18 -6.79
C GLU A 72 3.33 -11.71 -8.08
N VAL A 73 1.99 -11.73 -8.09
CA VAL A 73 1.23 -11.23 -9.26
C VAL A 73 1.48 -9.74 -9.50
N LEU A 74 1.54 -8.92 -8.45
CA LEU A 74 1.83 -7.49 -8.61
C LEU A 74 3.25 -7.24 -9.13
N VAL A 75 4.24 -8.00 -8.67
CA VAL A 75 5.62 -7.93 -9.21
C VAL A 75 5.60 -8.23 -10.71
N ASP A 76 4.95 -9.31 -11.12
CA ASP A 76 4.86 -9.72 -12.54
C ASP A 76 4.14 -8.69 -13.40
N VAL A 77 3.09 -8.05 -12.87
CA VAL A 77 2.42 -6.94 -13.55
C VAL A 77 3.38 -5.77 -13.71
N LEU A 78 4.02 -5.34 -12.61
CA LEU A 78 4.89 -4.17 -12.62
C LEU A 78 6.13 -4.36 -13.52
N GLN A 79 6.49 -5.58 -13.89
CA GLN A 79 7.54 -5.79 -14.91
C GLN A 79 7.08 -5.47 -16.34
N ARG A 80 5.77 -5.49 -16.61
CA ARG A 80 5.20 -5.35 -17.96
C ARG A 80 4.44 -4.03 -18.16
N TRP A 81 3.67 -3.62 -17.17
CA TRP A 81 2.86 -2.40 -17.20
C TRP A 81 2.63 -1.85 -15.79
N THR A 82 2.09 -0.63 -15.69
CA THR A 82 1.79 -0.01 -14.39
C THR A 82 0.30 0.22 -14.29
N PRO A 83 -0.40 -0.36 -13.30
CA PRO A 83 -1.81 -0.06 -13.09
C PRO A 83 -1.99 1.39 -12.65
N ASP A 84 -3.14 1.99 -12.91
CA ASP A 84 -3.44 3.34 -12.41
C ASP A 84 -3.68 3.32 -10.89
N ARG A 85 -4.19 2.19 -10.36
CA ARG A 85 -4.52 1.99 -8.95
C ARG A 85 -4.09 0.62 -8.45
N VAL A 86 -3.60 0.59 -7.21
CA VAL A 86 -3.34 -0.64 -6.45
C VAL A 86 -4.06 -0.54 -5.12
N VAL A 87 -4.91 -1.52 -4.80
CA VAL A 87 -5.63 -1.60 -3.53
C VAL A 87 -4.99 -2.67 -2.64
N PRO A 88 -4.35 -2.29 -1.51
CA PRO A 88 -3.87 -3.23 -0.49
C PRO A 88 -5.03 -3.78 0.36
N ALA A 89 -5.81 -4.71 -0.17
CA ALA A 89 -6.91 -5.36 0.56
C ALA A 89 -6.50 -6.66 1.30
N MET A 90 -5.19 -6.93 1.37
CA MET A 90 -4.59 -8.05 2.10
C MET A 90 -3.96 -7.57 3.42
N PRO A 91 -3.84 -8.42 4.45
CA PRO A 91 -3.18 -8.07 5.70
C PRO A 91 -1.70 -7.68 5.52
N GLY A 92 -1.21 -6.79 6.39
CA GLY A 92 0.19 -6.37 6.42
C GLY A 92 0.46 -5.09 5.63
N HIS A 93 1.74 -4.77 5.44
CA HIS A 93 2.16 -3.57 4.69
C HIS A 93 2.50 -3.94 3.25
N LEU A 94 1.53 -3.84 2.34
CA LEU A 94 1.68 -4.24 0.94
C LEU A 94 2.95 -3.69 0.29
N ALA A 95 3.20 -2.38 0.42
CA ALA A 95 4.35 -1.71 -0.17
C ALA A 95 5.69 -2.28 0.31
N ALA A 96 5.79 -2.60 1.60
CA ALA A 96 6.99 -3.19 2.19
C ALA A 96 7.21 -4.62 1.68
N HIS A 97 6.15 -5.44 1.64
CA HIS A 97 6.24 -6.80 1.08
C HIS A 97 6.61 -6.79 -0.41
N LEU A 98 6.03 -5.87 -1.18
CA LEU A 98 6.37 -5.68 -2.59
C LEU A 98 7.82 -5.26 -2.76
N ALA A 99 8.31 -4.31 -1.95
CA ALA A 99 9.70 -3.88 -1.99
C ALA A 99 10.66 -5.05 -1.69
N MET A 100 10.36 -5.87 -0.68
CA MET A 100 11.16 -7.06 -0.37
C MET A 100 11.17 -8.05 -1.54
N ALA A 101 10.00 -8.41 -2.09
CA ALA A 101 9.91 -9.34 -3.22
C ALA A 101 10.67 -8.83 -4.46
N TRP A 102 10.51 -7.55 -4.79
CA TRP A 102 11.24 -6.90 -5.88
C TRP A 102 12.75 -6.89 -5.65
N SER A 103 13.18 -6.61 -4.42
CA SER A 103 14.59 -6.57 -4.03
C SER A 103 15.27 -7.93 -4.19
N ILE A 104 14.56 -9.03 -3.89
CA ILE A 104 15.05 -10.40 -4.10
C ILE A 104 15.20 -10.68 -5.60
N ARG A 105 14.20 -10.34 -6.42
CA ARG A 105 14.25 -10.57 -7.87
C ARG A 105 15.35 -9.78 -8.59
N THR A 106 15.77 -8.66 -8.00
CA THR A 106 16.87 -7.82 -8.53
C THR A 106 18.22 -8.14 -7.89
N TYR A 107 18.33 -9.24 -7.12
CA TYR A 107 19.54 -9.67 -6.41
C TYR A 107 20.10 -8.63 -5.43
N ARG A 108 19.20 -7.86 -4.81
CA ARG A 108 19.52 -6.75 -3.91
C ARG A 108 18.67 -6.81 -2.65
N PRO A 109 18.82 -7.84 -1.80
CA PRO A 109 17.89 -8.09 -0.70
C PRO A 109 17.84 -6.93 0.31
N LEU A 110 16.62 -6.55 0.67
CA LEU A 110 16.33 -5.66 1.79
C LEU A 110 16.17 -6.45 3.08
N HIS A 111 16.78 -5.95 4.15
CA HIS A 111 16.66 -6.52 5.49
C HIS A 111 15.91 -5.57 6.41
N PRO A 112 14.90 -6.03 7.17
CA PRO A 112 14.26 -5.22 8.21
C PRO A 112 15.28 -4.58 9.15
N PHE A 113 15.14 -3.29 9.44
CA PHE A 113 16.12 -2.56 10.23
C PHE A 113 15.44 -1.55 11.17
N GLY A 114 15.19 -1.97 12.42
CA GLY A 114 14.44 -1.16 13.38
C GLY A 114 15.24 -0.08 14.12
N ALA A 115 16.58 -0.02 14.01
CA ALA A 115 17.38 0.94 14.77
C ALA A 115 16.97 2.42 14.55
N PRO A 116 16.58 2.86 13.33
CA PRO A 116 16.14 4.24 13.11
C PRO A 116 14.74 4.55 13.65
N LEU A 117 13.94 3.53 14.01
CA LEU A 117 12.54 3.75 14.40
C LEU A 117 12.40 4.65 15.62
N LEU A 118 13.33 4.60 16.59
CA LEU A 118 13.25 5.48 17.76
C LEU A 118 13.32 6.96 17.37
N LYS A 119 14.15 7.32 16.38
CA LYS A 119 14.19 8.69 15.83
C LYS A 119 12.88 9.08 15.15
N VAL A 120 12.25 8.13 14.46
CA VAL A 120 10.92 8.35 13.85
C VAL A 120 9.87 8.57 14.94
N VAL A 121 9.90 7.79 16.02
CA VAL A 121 8.98 7.94 17.17
C VAL A 121 9.16 9.33 17.80
N ASP A 122 10.39 9.76 18.07
CA ASP A 122 10.70 11.05 18.69
C ASP A 122 10.25 12.25 17.83
N ALA A 123 10.18 12.08 16.51
CA ALA A 123 9.73 13.11 15.57
C ALA A 123 8.21 13.15 15.38
N LEU A 124 7.48 12.11 15.78
CA LEU A 124 6.02 12.05 15.65
C LEU A 124 5.32 12.66 16.87
N PRO A 125 4.07 13.15 16.73
CA PRO A 125 3.29 13.67 17.86
C PRO A 125 3.12 12.63 18.98
N ASN A 126 3.26 13.07 20.23
CA ASN A 126 3.09 12.21 21.39
C ASN A 126 1.76 11.43 21.35
N GLY A 127 1.85 10.12 21.50
CA GLY A 127 0.69 9.22 21.51
C GLY A 127 0.15 8.84 20.12
N SER A 128 0.78 9.27 19.02
CA SER A 128 0.36 8.84 17.68
C SER A 128 0.83 7.43 17.33
N VAL A 129 1.92 6.95 17.93
CA VAL A 129 2.46 5.60 17.66
C VAL A 129 1.60 4.55 18.35
N GLN A 130 1.00 3.65 17.57
CA GLN A 130 0.12 2.58 18.03
C GLN A 130 0.84 1.23 18.13
N LEU A 131 1.85 1.01 17.28
CA LEU A 131 2.65 -0.21 17.26
C LEU A 131 4.08 0.12 16.87
N LEU A 132 5.02 -0.54 17.53
CA LEU A 132 6.44 -0.49 17.23
C LEU A 132 7.01 -1.91 17.29
N ASP A 133 7.54 -2.39 16.16
CA ASP A 133 8.25 -3.66 16.05
C ASP A 133 9.65 -3.41 15.51
N SER A 134 10.62 -3.38 16.43
CA SER A 134 12.03 -3.13 16.09
C SER A 134 12.69 -4.30 15.36
N VAL A 135 12.16 -5.51 15.47
CA VAL A 135 12.69 -6.70 14.78
C VAL A 135 12.30 -6.65 13.31
N GLN A 136 11.05 -6.31 13.01
CA GLN A 136 10.54 -6.19 11.64
C GLN A 136 10.73 -4.80 11.04
N GLY A 137 11.31 -3.85 11.78
CA GLY A 137 11.47 -2.48 11.33
C GLY A 137 10.13 -1.78 11.07
N VAL A 138 9.06 -2.17 11.77
CA VAL A 138 7.70 -1.68 11.53
C VAL A 138 7.30 -0.65 12.58
N LEU A 139 6.62 0.41 12.13
CA LEU A 139 5.88 1.35 12.98
C LEU A 139 4.49 1.59 12.40
N VAL A 140 3.47 1.58 13.26
CA VAL A 140 2.12 2.00 12.90
C VAL A 140 1.77 3.25 13.69
N ALA A 141 1.35 4.30 12.98
CA ALA A 141 0.93 5.56 13.56
C ALA A 141 -0.53 5.86 13.23
N SER A 142 -1.23 6.50 14.17
CA SER A 142 -2.61 6.93 14.02
C SER A 142 -2.90 8.19 14.82
N HIS A 143 -3.71 9.08 14.24
CA HIS A 143 -4.40 10.14 14.98
C HIS A 143 -5.60 9.63 15.77
N MET A 144 -6.10 8.43 15.44
CA MET A 144 -7.18 7.78 16.16
C MET A 144 -6.63 7.19 17.47
N PRO A 145 -7.21 7.55 18.63
CA PRO A 145 -6.83 6.93 19.90
C PRO A 145 -7.07 5.42 19.90
N SER A 146 -6.25 4.69 20.66
CA SER A 146 -6.37 3.24 20.80
C SER A 146 -7.78 2.85 21.26
N GLY A 147 -8.36 1.83 20.62
CA GLY A 147 -9.71 1.35 20.92
C GLY A 147 -10.85 2.11 20.21
N MET A 148 -10.54 3.17 19.46
CA MET A 148 -11.51 3.84 18.58
C MET A 148 -11.33 3.40 17.13
N VAL A 149 -12.42 3.48 16.36
CA VAL A 149 -12.45 3.15 14.93
C VAL A 149 -12.97 4.33 14.12
N CYS A 150 -12.51 4.47 12.89
CA CYS A 150 -13.09 5.42 11.96
C CYS A 150 -14.54 5.09 11.66
N ARG A 151 -15.33 6.12 11.34
CA ARG A 151 -16.61 5.91 10.67
C ARG A 151 -16.36 5.25 9.33
N GLU A 152 -17.21 4.29 8.98
CA GLU A 152 -17.24 3.68 7.66
C GLU A 152 -17.41 4.77 6.58
N GLY A 153 -16.69 4.65 5.45
CA GLY A 153 -16.76 5.64 4.38
C GLY A 153 -16.06 6.97 4.69
N CYS A 154 -15.14 7.02 5.65
CA CYS A 154 -14.45 8.26 6.03
C CYS A 154 -13.74 8.90 4.82
N SER A 155 -14.12 10.13 4.48
CA SER A 155 -13.52 10.92 3.39
C SER A 155 -12.18 11.56 3.75
N GLN A 156 -11.67 11.32 4.97
CA GLN A 156 -10.43 11.90 5.50
C GLN A 156 -10.44 13.45 5.55
N PRO A 157 -11.41 14.08 6.22
CA PRO A 157 -11.54 15.55 6.31
C PRO A 157 -10.48 16.21 7.20
N SER A 158 -10.30 17.54 7.08
CA SER A 158 -9.46 18.44 7.92
C SER A 158 -9.65 18.24 9.42
N ILE A 159 -10.90 18.06 9.82
CA ILE A 159 -11.33 17.88 11.19
C ILE A 159 -11.94 16.48 11.32
N CYS A 160 -11.42 15.69 12.26
CA CYS A 160 -11.89 14.32 12.46
C CYS A 160 -13.37 14.31 12.91
N SER A 161 -14.23 13.60 12.19
CA SER A 161 -15.65 13.46 12.54
C SER A 161 -15.91 12.61 13.80
N VAL A 162 -14.89 11.87 14.26
CA VAL A 162 -14.96 11.04 15.47
C VAL A 162 -14.40 11.78 16.69
N THR A 163 -13.23 12.42 16.54
CA THR A 163 -12.53 13.05 17.68
C THR A 163 -12.72 14.57 17.76
N GLY A 164 -13.23 15.21 16.71
CA GLY A 164 -13.38 16.67 16.63
C GLY A 164 -12.07 17.46 16.47
N LYS A 165 -10.93 16.77 16.37
CA LYS A 165 -9.60 17.42 16.27
C LYS A 165 -9.27 17.82 14.85
N GLU A 166 -8.65 19.00 14.70
CA GLU A 166 -7.94 19.36 13.48
C GLU A 166 -6.69 18.48 13.34
N LEU A 167 -6.47 17.96 12.13
CA LEU A 167 -5.40 16.99 11.88
C LEU A 167 -4.37 17.56 10.91
N THR A 168 -3.11 17.61 11.34
CA THR A 168 -1.96 17.62 10.42
C THR A 168 -1.92 16.30 9.68
N SER A 169 -1.62 16.32 8.39
CA SER A 169 -1.65 15.10 7.59
C SER A 169 -0.60 14.09 8.07
N MET A 170 -1.03 12.84 8.35
CA MET A 170 -0.11 11.79 8.79
C MET A 170 0.98 11.49 7.76
N HIS A 171 0.71 11.60 6.45
CA HIS A 171 1.75 11.41 5.43
C HIS A 171 2.84 12.48 5.48
N GLN A 172 2.50 13.73 5.86
CA GLN A 172 3.48 14.81 6.02
C GLN A 172 4.35 14.56 7.25
N LEU A 173 3.71 14.24 8.38
CA LEU A 173 4.41 13.92 9.63
C LEU A 173 5.40 12.75 9.45
N VAL A 174 4.97 11.69 8.75
CA VAL A 174 5.83 10.54 8.46
C VAL A 174 6.94 10.89 7.47
N ASP A 175 6.67 11.69 6.44
CA ASP A 175 7.71 12.11 5.50
C ASP A 175 8.83 12.91 6.20
N GLU A 176 8.44 13.87 7.04
CA GLU A 176 9.36 14.68 7.85
C GLU A 176 10.17 13.81 8.84
N ALA A 177 9.49 12.91 9.56
CA ALA A 177 10.14 12.00 10.49
C ALA A 177 11.15 11.06 9.81
N LEU A 178 10.83 10.55 8.61
CA LEU A 178 11.74 9.72 7.82
C LEU A 178 12.89 10.53 7.23
N ALA A 179 12.67 11.78 6.82
CA ALA A 179 13.72 12.64 6.26
C ALA A 179 14.91 12.84 7.22
N GLY A 180 14.66 12.85 8.53
CA GLY A 180 15.71 12.92 9.57
C GLY A 180 16.27 11.58 10.05
N SER A 181 15.72 10.45 9.59
CA SER A 181 15.97 9.13 10.19
C SER A 181 16.63 8.12 9.25
N VAL A 182 16.44 8.24 7.93
CA VAL A 182 16.92 7.27 6.93
C VAL A 182 17.56 7.96 5.71
N ASP A 183 18.37 7.23 4.95
CA ASP A 183 19.09 7.77 3.79
C ASP A 183 18.18 8.03 2.58
N ARG A 184 17.14 7.19 2.42
CA ARG A 184 16.10 7.29 1.39
C ARG A 184 14.73 7.05 1.99
N ARG A 185 13.68 7.62 1.38
CA ARG A 185 12.29 7.40 1.83
C ARG A 185 11.32 7.41 0.66
N CYS A 186 10.26 6.61 0.79
CA CYS A 186 9.13 6.56 -0.13
C CYS A 186 7.85 6.63 0.71
N VAL A 187 7.12 7.75 0.64
CA VAL A 187 5.84 7.91 1.34
C VAL A 187 4.71 7.95 0.31
N MET A 188 3.92 6.89 0.26
CA MET A 188 2.78 6.77 -0.66
C MET A 188 1.50 7.17 0.05
N THR A 189 0.78 8.11 -0.55
CA THR A 189 -0.51 8.55 0.00
C THR A 189 -1.62 7.61 -0.44
N THR A 190 -2.41 7.13 0.52
CA THR A 190 -3.60 6.33 0.24
C THR A 190 -4.85 7.22 0.19
N PHE A 191 -5.74 6.94 -0.77
CA PHE A 191 -6.99 7.68 -0.98
C PHE A 191 -8.16 6.72 -1.23
N GLY A 192 -9.38 7.22 -1.14
CA GLY A 192 -10.60 6.40 -1.17
C GLY A 192 -11.32 6.42 0.18
N SER A 193 -12.62 6.12 0.14
CA SER A 193 -13.53 6.23 1.30
C SER A 193 -13.81 4.88 1.96
N ARG A 194 -13.88 3.78 1.20
CA ARG A 194 -14.14 2.42 1.72
C ARG A 194 -12.85 1.59 1.83
N ALA A 195 -12.06 1.59 0.77
CA ALA A 195 -10.75 0.96 0.74
C ALA A 195 -9.69 1.97 0.30
N GLY A 196 -8.56 2.00 1.00
CA GLY A 196 -7.43 2.82 0.58
C GLY A 196 -6.83 2.26 -0.71
N ALA A 197 -6.59 3.12 -1.70
CA ALA A 197 -5.87 2.83 -2.93
C ALA A 197 -4.58 3.66 -3.00
N ILE A 198 -3.58 3.11 -3.66
CA ILE A 198 -2.30 3.75 -3.97
C ILE A 198 -2.25 3.99 -5.49
N ARG A 199 -1.64 5.09 -5.94
CA ARG A 199 -1.40 5.27 -7.38
C ARG A 199 -0.29 4.33 -7.82
N GLY A 200 -0.47 3.63 -8.94
CA GLY A 200 0.61 2.76 -9.43
C GLY A 200 1.88 3.53 -9.83
N SER A 201 1.75 4.82 -10.18
CA SER A 201 2.91 5.72 -10.36
C SER A 201 3.77 5.84 -9.10
N ASP A 202 3.15 5.88 -7.93
CA ASP A 202 3.87 6.05 -6.66
C ASP A 202 4.54 4.73 -6.27
N VAL A 203 3.87 3.60 -6.56
CA VAL A 203 4.46 2.27 -6.45
C VAL A 203 5.67 2.15 -7.37
N ARG A 204 5.59 2.61 -8.62
CA ARG A 204 6.71 2.61 -9.57
C ARG A 204 7.88 3.44 -9.05
N MET A 205 7.61 4.66 -8.59
CA MET A 205 8.62 5.56 -8.04
C MET A 205 9.33 4.95 -6.82
N MET A 206 8.60 4.22 -5.98
CA MET A 206 9.20 3.45 -4.89
C MET A 206 10.19 2.42 -5.43
N LEU A 207 9.80 1.61 -6.44
CA LEU A 207 10.69 0.61 -7.04
C LEU A 207 11.93 1.23 -7.70
N ASP A 208 11.77 2.37 -8.39
CA ASP A 208 12.87 3.11 -8.99
C ASP A 208 13.85 3.60 -7.92
N THR A 209 13.31 4.13 -6.81
CA THR A 209 14.10 4.55 -5.64
C THR A 209 14.91 3.39 -5.06
N LEU A 210 14.33 2.18 -4.97
CA LEU A 210 15.06 0.97 -4.54
C LEU A 210 16.24 0.65 -5.47
N GLY A 211 16.10 0.93 -6.76
CA GLY A 211 17.17 0.81 -7.75
C GLY A 211 18.40 1.67 -7.46
N GLU A 212 18.24 2.77 -6.72
CA GLU A 212 19.31 3.74 -6.45
C GLU A 212 20.04 3.52 -5.10
N ILE A 213 19.52 2.65 -4.23
CA ILE A 213 20.05 2.47 -2.86
C ILE A 213 21.38 1.72 -2.88
N LYS A 214 22.42 2.24 -2.23
CA LYS A 214 23.74 1.55 -2.15
C LYS A 214 23.84 0.68 -0.90
N GLU A 215 24.72 -0.30 -0.94
CA GLU A 215 24.97 -1.19 0.21
C GLU A 215 25.26 -0.38 1.49
N GLY A 216 24.70 -0.82 2.61
CA GLY A 216 24.71 -0.16 3.91
C GLY A 216 23.64 0.94 4.09
N MET A 217 23.05 1.47 3.01
CA MET A 217 22.04 2.52 3.11
C MET A 217 20.71 2.00 3.67
N THR A 218 19.99 2.90 4.32
CA THR A 218 18.66 2.67 4.89
C THR A 218 17.56 3.29 4.03
N VAL A 219 16.40 2.65 4.00
CA VAL A 219 15.21 3.17 3.33
C VAL A 219 13.97 3.02 4.19
N GLY A 220 13.21 4.10 4.32
CA GLY A 220 11.87 4.08 4.91
C GLY A 220 10.80 4.00 3.82
N ILE A 221 9.94 2.99 3.88
CA ILE A 221 8.77 2.86 3.01
C ILE A 221 7.54 3.05 3.88
N ALA A 222 6.64 3.93 3.46
CA ALA A 222 5.40 4.20 4.17
C ALA A 222 4.21 4.21 3.22
N THR A 223 3.07 3.71 3.71
CA THR A 223 1.77 4.00 3.15
C THR A 223 0.95 4.75 4.19
N SER A 224 0.34 5.85 3.78
CA SER A 224 -0.28 6.77 4.73
C SER A 224 -1.50 7.44 4.15
N CYS A 225 -2.61 7.37 4.88
CA CYS A 225 -3.75 8.23 4.65
C CYS A 225 -3.56 9.52 5.44
N ARG A 226 -4.57 10.38 5.51
CA ARG A 226 -4.46 11.60 6.32
C ARG A 226 -4.38 11.35 7.83
N CYS A 227 -4.82 10.19 8.28
CA CYS A 227 -5.00 9.86 9.69
C CYS A 227 -4.12 8.71 10.20
N HIS A 228 -3.73 7.78 9.33
CA HIS A 228 -3.02 6.55 9.67
C HIS A 228 -1.84 6.36 8.76
N ALA A 229 -0.77 5.78 9.29
CA ALA A 229 0.36 5.32 8.52
C ALA A 229 0.87 3.99 9.01
N ILE A 230 1.43 3.21 8.09
CA ILE A 230 2.32 2.10 8.39
C ILE A 230 3.65 2.36 7.70
N VAL A 231 4.73 2.15 8.43
CA VAL A 231 6.11 2.41 8.03
C VAL A 231 6.90 1.12 8.20
N ASN A 232 7.71 0.78 7.20
CA ASN A 232 8.77 -0.20 7.32
C ASN A 232 10.11 0.49 7.03
N ILE A 233 11.12 0.19 7.84
CA ILE A 233 12.50 0.59 7.59
C ILE A 233 13.33 -0.63 7.26
N PHE A 234 14.12 -0.49 6.20
CA PHE A 234 15.03 -1.52 5.70
C PHE A 234 16.45 -0.99 5.62
N ARG A 235 17.42 -1.92 5.63
CA ARG A 235 18.80 -1.70 5.19
C ARG A 235 19.05 -2.55 3.95
N PHE A 236 19.75 -1.97 2.98
CA PHE A 236 20.22 -2.71 1.81
C PHE A 236 21.63 -3.26 2.05
N GLY A 237 21.81 -4.56 1.92
CA GLY A 237 23.10 -5.24 2.08
C GLY A 237 23.58 -5.34 3.54
N GLY A 238 23.90 -6.56 3.96
CA GLY A 238 24.27 -6.91 5.33
C GLY A 238 23.07 -7.01 6.31
N PRO A 239 23.13 -7.92 7.31
CA PRO A 239 22.22 -7.90 8.45
C PRO A 239 22.46 -6.69 9.39
#